data_AF-A0A372UFV0-F1
#
_entry.id   AF-A0A372UFV0-F1
#
_cell.length_a   1.000
_cell.length_b   1.000
_cell.length_c   1.000
_cell.angle_alpha   90.00
_cell.angle_beta   90.00
_cell.angle_gamma   90.00
#
_symmetry.space_group_name_H-M   'P 1'
#
loop_
_entity.id
_entity.type
_entity.pdbx_description
1 polymer ?
#
loop_
_entity_poly.entity_id
_entity_poly.type
_entity_poly.pdbx_seq_one_letter_code
_entity_poly.pdbx_strand_id
1 'polypeptide(L)'
;MIIGVGTDMIEIERVRKACGKQAFFTRCFSVREQEMIRGQMDKAAGNFAVKEAVAKVFGTGFSGFRPGDIEVLRDERGKPYVNLLRGAKEAAVSAGIVKIHVSITNTDCYAVAFAVGEGE
;
A
#
# COMPACT_ATOMS: atom_id res chain seq x y z
N MET A 1 -2.64 20.66 -6.14
CA MET A 1 -1.94 20.23 -7.41
C MET A 1 -1.42 18.79 -7.30
N ILE A 2 -1.21 18.05 -8.40
CA ILE A 2 -0.59 16.70 -8.34
C ILE A 2 0.91 16.84 -8.05
N ILE A 3 1.39 16.16 -7.01
CA ILE A 3 2.80 16.17 -6.58
C ILE A 3 3.54 14.93 -7.10
N GLY A 4 2.89 13.78 -7.12
CA GLY A 4 3.53 12.53 -7.52
C GLY A 4 2.53 11.46 -7.93
N VAL A 5 2.99 10.52 -8.73
CA VAL A 5 2.21 9.36 -9.17
C VAL A 5 3.03 8.09 -8.97
N GLY A 6 2.36 6.97 -8.79
CA GLY A 6 3.00 5.68 -8.68
C GLY A 6 2.10 4.57 -9.20
N THR A 7 2.72 3.58 -9.82
CA THR A 7 2.04 2.34 -10.23
C THR A 7 2.91 1.16 -9.86
N ASP A 8 2.28 0.06 -9.49
CA ASP A 8 2.99 -1.20 -9.24
C ASP A 8 2.16 -2.41 -9.66
N MET A 9 2.84 -3.47 -10.08
CA MET A 9 2.23 -4.74 -10.47
C MET A 9 3.01 -5.87 -9.82
N ILE A 10 2.30 -6.78 -9.17
CA ILE A 10 2.91 -7.90 -8.45
C ILE A 10 2.21 -9.22 -8.73
N GLU A 11 2.97 -10.29 -8.64
CA GLU A 11 2.45 -11.66 -8.64
C GLU A 11 1.82 -12.01 -7.30
N ILE A 12 0.56 -12.44 -7.33
CA ILE A 12 -0.21 -12.80 -6.13
C ILE A 12 0.46 -13.96 -5.39
N GLU A 13 0.90 -14.98 -6.13
CA GLU A 13 1.53 -16.17 -5.54
C GLU A 13 2.85 -15.83 -4.82
N ARG A 14 3.60 -14.85 -5.32
CA ARG A 14 4.84 -14.39 -4.67
C ARG A 14 4.55 -13.77 -3.31
N VAL A 15 3.52 -12.93 -3.20
CA VAL A 15 3.12 -12.35 -1.92
C VAL A 15 2.53 -13.40 -0.99
N ARG A 16 1.72 -14.32 -1.50
CA ARG A 16 1.15 -15.44 -0.73
C ARG A 16 2.26 -16.24 -0.04
N LYS A 17 3.29 -16.65 -0.80
CA LYS A 17 4.47 -17.35 -0.27
C LYS A 17 5.23 -16.52 0.78
N ALA A 18 5.42 -15.23 0.53
CA ALA A 18 6.10 -14.34 1.47
C ALA A 18 5.33 -14.16 2.78
N CYS A 19 4.00 -14.02 2.71
CA CYS A 19 3.10 -13.92 3.86
C CYS A 19 3.07 -15.19 4.72
N GLY A 20 3.46 -16.35 4.18
CA GLY A 20 3.68 -17.57 4.98
C GLY A 20 4.76 -17.39 6.07
N LYS A 21 5.64 -16.38 5.94
CA LYS A 21 6.60 -16.02 6.99
C LYS A 21 6.00 -14.93 7.88
N GLN A 22 5.70 -15.26 9.13
CA GLN A 22 5.09 -14.33 10.10
C GLN A 22 5.84 -12.99 10.22
N ALA A 23 7.19 -13.04 10.21
CA ALA A 23 8.02 -11.83 10.29
C ALA A 23 7.86 -10.90 9.08
N PHE A 24 7.65 -11.46 7.87
CA PHE A 24 7.35 -10.65 6.70
C PHE A 24 5.95 -10.04 6.81
N PHE A 25 4.97 -10.84 7.20
CA PHE A 25 3.58 -10.41 7.32
C PHE A 25 3.41 -9.26 8.32
N THR A 26 3.98 -9.38 9.52
CA THR A 26 3.89 -8.33 10.54
C THR A 26 4.69 -7.08 10.20
N ARG A 27 5.77 -7.21 9.41
CA ARG A 27 6.56 -6.06 8.95
C ARG A 27 5.86 -5.28 7.85
N CYS A 28 5.11 -5.96 6.99
CA CYS A 28 4.56 -5.37 5.78
C CYS A 28 3.12 -4.86 5.93
N PHE A 29 2.35 -5.39 6.88
CA PHE A 29 0.94 -5.06 7.05
C PHE A 29 0.66 -4.53 8.47
N SER A 30 -0.14 -3.47 8.57
CA SER A 30 -0.62 -2.95 9.86
C SER A 30 -1.48 -4.00 10.58
N VAL A 31 -1.73 -3.82 11.88
CA VAL A 31 -2.60 -4.72 12.64
C VAL A 31 -3.99 -4.84 12.00
N ARG A 32 -4.57 -3.72 11.55
CA ARG A 32 -5.88 -3.69 10.88
C ARG A 32 -5.85 -4.40 9.53
N GLU A 33 -4.77 -4.27 8.77
CA GLU A 33 -4.61 -5.02 7.53
C GLU A 33 -4.47 -6.52 7.79
N GLN A 34 -3.72 -6.91 8.82
CA GLN A 34 -3.56 -8.33 9.17
C GLN A 34 -4.89 -8.99 9.50
N GLU A 35 -5.76 -8.30 10.25
CA GLU A 35 -7.13 -8.75 10.53
C GLU A 35 -7.95 -8.91 9.25
N MET A 36 -7.90 -7.93 8.34
CA MET A 36 -8.59 -7.97 7.05
C MET A 36 -8.08 -9.12 6.15
N ILE A 37 -6.77 -9.36 6.13
CA ILE A 37 -6.11 -10.30 5.23
C ILE A 37 -6.25 -11.74 5.70
N ARG A 38 -6.30 -12.00 7.02
CA ARG A 38 -6.42 -13.36 7.57
C ARG A 38 -7.64 -14.13 7.03
N GLY A 39 -8.70 -13.44 6.61
CA GLY A 39 -9.86 -14.05 5.96
C GLY A 39 -9.74 -14.22 4.43
N GLN A 40 -8.85 -13.48 3.76
CA GLN A 40 -8.74 -13.40 2.30
C GLN A 40 -7.31 -13.03 1.88
N MET A 41 -6.44 -14.03 1.70
CA MET A 41 -5.01 -13.83 1.44
C MET A 41 -4.72 -13.05 0.15
N ASP A 42 -5.62 -13.08 -0.84
CA ASP A 42 -5.47 -12.34 -2.10
C ASP A 42 -5.46 -10.82 -1.90
N LYS A 43 -6.10 -10.33 -0.82
CA LYS A 43 -6.02 -8.92 -0.42
C LYS A 43 -4.61 -8.50 -0.03
N ALA A 44 -3.76 -9.43 0.44
CA ALA A 44 -2.37 -9.13 0.78
C ALA A 44 -1.61 -8.61 -0.44
N ALA A 45 -1.82 -9.23 -1.60
CA ALA A 45 -1.16 -8.83 -2.83
C ALA A 45 -1.64 -7.44 -3.28
N GLY A 46 -2.96 -7.21 -3.33
CA GLY A 46 -3.50 -5.89 -3.65
C GLY A 46 -3.01 -4.78 -2.71
N ASN A 47 -2.95 -5.05 -1.40
CA ASN A 47 -2.40 -4.10 -0.42
C ASN A 47 -0.91 -3.85 -0.65
N PHE A 48 -0.14 -4.89 -0.93
CA PHE A 48 1.30 -4.75 -1.14
C PHE A 48 1.61 -3.93 -2.40
N ALA A 49 0.85 -4.15 -3.49
CA ALA A 49 0.95 -3.34 -4.69
C ALA A 49 0.64 -1.86 -4.40
N VAL A 50 -0.38 -1.57 -3.58
CA VAL A 50 -0.66 -0.18 -3.16
C VAL A 50 0.50 0.41 -2.37
N LYS A 51 1.09 -0.34 -1.43
CA LYS A 51 2.24 0.14 -0.64
C LYS A 51 3.41 0.52 -1.54
N GLU A 52 3.71 -0.30 -2.54
CA GLU A 52 4.75 -0.01 -3.54
C GLU A 52 4.40 1.20 -4.40
N ALA A 53 3.15 1.29 -4.88
CA ALA A 53 2.68 2.43 -5.66
C ALA A 53 2.75 3.75 -4.87
N VAL A 54 2.36 3.75 -3.59
CA VAL A 54 2.48 4.91 -2.70
C VAL A 54 3.94 5.26 -2.42
N ALA A 55 4.81 4.27 -2.22
CA ALA A 55 6.23 4.54 -2.06
C ALA A 55 6.87 5.21 -3.30
N LYS A 56 6.34 4.93 -4.50
CA LYS A 56 6.73 5.59 -5.75
C LYS A 56 6.19 7.02 -5.86
N VAL A 57 5.03 7.33 -5.29
CA VAL A 57 4.52 8.71 -5.17
C VAL A 57 5.52 9.60 -4.43
N PHE A 58 6.18 9.08 -3.39
CA PHE A 58 7.20 9.82 -2.64
C PHE A 58 8.55 9.91 -3.38
N GLY A 59 8.79 9.11 -4.42
CA GLY A 59 10.04 9.07 -5.17
C GLY A 59 11.23 8.43 -4.43
N THR A 60 11.02 7.89 -3.22
CA THR A 60 12.09 7.34 -2.37
C THR A 60 12.08 5.81 -2.28
N GLY A 61 11.01 5.15 -2.75
CA GLY A 61 10.77 3.75 -2.42
C GLY A 61 10.57 3.57 -0.91
N PHE A 62 10.85 2.38 -0.35
CA PHE A 62 10.78 2.14 1.10
C PHE A 62 12.03 2.62 1.87
N SER A 63 12.63 3.72 1.43
CA SER A 63 13.73 4.37 2.14
C SER A 63 13.17 5.43 3.09
N GLY A 64 13.46 5.30 4.38
CA GLY A 64 12.94 6.19 5.44
C GLY A 64 11.65 5.71 6.11
N PHE A 65 10.95 4.71 5.56
CA PHE A 65 9.76 4.09 6.17
C PHE A 65 9.60 2.63 5.71
N ARG A 66 8.77 1.86 6.42
CA ARG A 66 8.52 0.45 6.11
C ARG A 66 7.20 0.29 5.34
N PRO A 67 6.98 -0.82 4.61
CA PRO A 67 5.68 -1.06 3.96
C PRO A 67 4.49 -1.03 4.92
N GLY A 68 4.67 -1.51 6.17
CA GLY A 68 3.66 -1.44 7.23
C GLY A 68 3.32 -0.03 7.72
N ASP A 69 4.04 1.00 7.28
CA ASP A 69 3.76 2.41 7.58
C ASP A 69 2.73 3.01 6.61
N ILE A 70 2.47 2.34 5.48
CA ILE A 70 1.39 2.68 4.56
C ILE A 70 0.27 1.67 4.79
N GLU A 71 -0.74 2.00 5.56
CA GLU A 71 -1.86 1.10 5.79
C GLU A 71 -2.90 1.22 4.67
N VAL A 72 -3.37 0.09 4.14
CA VAL A 72 -4.34 0.04 3.03
C VAL A 72 -5.64 -0.64 3.47
N LEU A 73 -6.71 0.17 3.59
CA LEU A 73 -8.03 -0.27 4.03
C LEU A 73 -9.10 0.13 3.00
N ARG A 74 -10.31 -0.38 3.19
CA ARG A 74 -11.46 -0.15 2.30
C ARG A 74 -12.60 0.48 3.09
N ASP A 75 -13.37 1.36 2.47
CA ASP A 75 -14.59 1.89 3.05
C ASP A 75 -15.74 0.87 2.98
N GLU A 76 -16.92 1.24 3.46
CA GLU A 76 -18.13 0.39 3.47
C GLU A 76 -18.58 -0.04 2.06
N ARG A 77 -18.17 0.71 1.02
CA ARG A 77 -18.46 0.41 -0.39
C ARG A 77 -17.33 -0.36 -1.06
N GLY A 78 -16.27 -0.71 -0.33
CA GLY A 78 -15.12 -1.43 -0.86
C GLY A 78 -14.08 -0.54 -1.56
N LYS A 79 -14.22 0.79 -1.55
CA LYS A 79 -13.23 1.69 -2.17
C LYS A 79 -11.95 1.69 -1.33
N PRO A 80 -10.77 1.44 -1.94
CA PRO A 80 -9.51 1.48 -1.21
C PRO A 80 -9.10 2.91 -0.84
N TYR A 81 -8.49 3.04 0.34
CA TYR A 81 -7.86 4.26 0.83
C TYR A 81 -6.60 3.91 1.63
N VAL A 82 -5.75 4.91 1.87
CA VAL A 82 -4.51 4.75 2.63
C VAL A 82 -4.46 5.63 3.86
N ASN A 83 -3.93 5.10 4.95
CA ASN A 83 -3.53 5.85 6.12
C ASN A 83 -2.00 5.81 6.22
N LEU A 84 -1.37 6.98 6.27
CA LEU A 84 0.07 7.09 6.43
C LEU A 84 0.42 7.18 7.92
N LEU A 85 1.32 6.30 8.35
CA LEU A 85 1.78 6.16 9.72
C LEU A 85 3.28 6.43 9.80
N ARG A 86 3.79 6.81 10.97
CA ARG A 86 5.24 6.92 11.27
C ARG A 86 6.02 7.61 10.14
N GLY A 87 7.07 6.98 9.62
CA GLY A 87 7.92 7.55 8.58
C GLY A 87 7.21 7.83 7.25
N ALA A 88 6.16 7.09 6.90
CA ALA A 88 5.38 7.38 5.68
C ALA A 88 4.56 8.67 5.83
N LYS A 89 4.09 8.97 7.05
CA LYS A 89 3.42 10.24 7.35
C LYS A 89 4.40 11.41 7.25
N GLU A 90 5.60 11.25 7.80
CA GLU A 90 6.68 12.25 7.72
C GLU A 90 7.06 12.52 6.25
N ALA A 91 7.22 11.47 5.45
CA ALA A 91 7.51 11.60 4.01
C ALA A 91 6.44 12.40 3.26
N ALA A 92 5.14 12.15 3.52
CA ALA A 92 4.07 12.91 2.90
C ALA A 92 4.08 14.39 3.29
N VAL A 93 4.32 14.71 4.57
CA VAL A 93 4.43 16.10 5.04
C VAL A 93 5.60 16.80 4.38
N SER A 94 6.78 16.17 4.34
CA SER A 94 7.96 16.74 3.69
C SER A 94 7.78 16.95 2.19
N ALA A 95 6.99 16.10 1.53
CA ALA A 95 6.66 16.22 0.12
C ALA A 95 5.54 17.22 -0.18
N GLY A 96 4.84 17.77 0.84
CA GLY A 96 3.68 18.65 0.66
C GLY A 96 2.40 17.92 0.24
N ILE A 97 2.33 16.60 0.41
CA ILE A 97 1.18 15.77 0.04
C ILE A 97 0.13 15.82 1.16
N VAL A 98 -1.05 16.32 0.83
CA VAL A 98 -2.20 16.38 1.75
C VAL A 98 -3.13 15.18 1.61
N LYS A 99 -3.12 14.52 0.44
CA LYS A 99 -4.00 13.38 0.16
C LYS A 99 -3.37 12.41 -0.82
N ILE A 100 -3.63 11.12 -0.64
CA ILE A 100 -3.26 10.08 -1.59
C ILE A 100 -4.51 9.35 -2.05
N HIS A 101 -4.73 9.33 -3.36
CA HIS A 101 -5.77 8.54 -4.00
C HIS A 101 -5.18 7.24 -4.51
N VAL A 102 -5.89 6.14 -4.33
CA VAL A 102 -5.43 4.82 -4.78
C VAL A 102 -6.52 4.07 -5.52
N SER A 103 -6.10 3.22 -6.45
CA SER A 103 -6.96 2.27 -7.15
C SER A 103 -6.25 0.93 -7.25
N ILE A 104 -7.01 -0.16 -7.23
CA ILE A 104 -6.51 -1.53 -7.26
C ILE A 104 -7.36 -2.34 -8.22
N THR A 105 -6.71 -3.15 -9.05
CA THR A 105 -7.36 -4.19 -9.84
C THR A 105 -6.53 -5.45 -9.76
N ASN A 106 -7.15 -6.62 -9.90
CA ASN A 106 -6.44 -7.88 -9.87
C ASN A 106 -7.12 -8.94 -10.75
N THR A 107 -6.30 -9.89 -11.14
CA THR A 107 -6.70 -11.19 -11.71
C THR A 107 -6.36 -12.28 -10.67
N ASP A 108 -6.42 -13.54 -11.07
CA ASP A 108 -5.97 -14.65 -10.22
C ASP A 108 -4.43 -14.69 -10.06
N CYS A 109 -3.70 -14.08 -10.99
CA CYS A 109 -2.24 -14.15 -11.04
C CYS A 109 -1.56 -12.86 -10.59
N TYR A 110 -2.15 -11.71 -10.94
CA TYR A 110 -1.53 -10.40 -10.78
C TYR A 110 -2.44 -9.42 -10.06
N ALA A 111 -1.85 -8.59 -9.21
CA ALA A 111 -2.48 -7.39 -8.66
C ALA A 111 -1.75 -6.15 -9.16
N VAL A 112 -2.50 -5.13 -9.57
CA VAL A 112 -1.99 -3.83 -10.01
C VAL A 112 -2.59 -2.76 -9.13
N ALA A 113 -1.76 -1.79 -8.73
CA ALA A 113 -2.20 -0.62 -8.01
C ALA A 113 -1.70 0.66 -8.66
N PHE A 114 -2.52 1.71 -8.56
CA PHE A 114 -2.18 3.07 -8.95
C PHE A 114 -2.36 4.00 -7.76
N ALA A 115 -1.48 5.00 -7.64
CA ALA A 115 -1.50 6.00 -6.57
C ALA A 115 -1.23 7.41 -7.12
N VAL A 116 -1.94 8.40 -6.59
CA VAL A 116 -1.74 9.83 -6.90
C VAL A 116 -1.63 10.61 -5.59
N GLY A 117 -0.51 11.29 -5.41
CA GLY A 117 -0.29 12.26 -4.33
C GLY A 117 -0.76 13.64 -4.75
N GLU A 118 -1.73 14.18 -4.02
CA GLU A 118 -2.29 15.52 -4.18
C GLU A 118 -1.75 16.41 -3.05
N GLY A 119 -1.22 17.58 -3.42
CA GLY A 119 -0.99 18.71 -2.52
C GLY A 119 -2.08 19.75 -2.66
N GLU A 120 -1.95 20.85 -1.91
CA GLU A 120 -2.82 22.04 -2.04
C GLU A 120 -2.88 22.55 -3.49
#